data_AF-A0AAV5TT44-F1
#
_entry.id   AF-A0AAV5TT44-F1
#
_cell.length_a   1.000
_cell.length_b   1.000
_cell.length_c   1.000
_cell.angle_alpha   90.00
_cell.angle_beta   90.00
_cell.angle_gamma   90.00
#
_symmetry.space_group_name_H-M   'P 1'
#
loop_
_entity.id
_entity.type
_entity.pdbx_description
1 polymer ?
#
loop_
_entity_poly.entity_id
_entity_poly.type
_entity_poly.pdbx_seq_one_letter_code
_entity_poly.pdbx_strand_id
1 'polypeptide(L)'
;FQMSLSKLSPPLGKKRRIDSKKGDYVSYKFPFLALPNELKSHVFSFLPIKDRLRARVNKMLYAIESDSKYFVKKLLIREMSIADCDFNPADIFKHQIIWLFEEKSYSSDLFKKISQNAFIGSLDIRLSGSSQFHKEVCSMIKDFNLEE
;
A
#
# COMPACT_ATOMS: atom_id res chain seq x y z
N PHE A 1 2.65 -50.68 10.52
CA PHE A 1 1.49 -50.22 9.74
C PHE A 1 1.95 -49.16 8.75
N GLN A 2 2.09 -49.53 7.48
CA GLN A 2 2.60 -48.66 6.42
C GLN A 2 1.41 -48.34 5.48
N MET A 3 0.89 -47.12 5.56
CA MET A 3 -0.19 -46.66 4.67
C MET A 3 0.41 -46.05 3.41
N SER A 4 0.09 -46.63 2.26
CA SER A 4 0.46 -46.15 0.94
C SER A 4 -0.35 -44.90 0.55
N LEU A 5 0.34 -43.85 0.13
CA LEU A 5 -0.21 -42.54 -0.26
C LEU A 5 -0.77 -42.49 -1.71
N SER A 6 -0.85 -43.62 -2.42
CA SER A 6 -1.27 -43.64 -3.83
C SER A 6 -2.79 -43.54 -4.10
N LYS A 7 -3.61 -43.29 -3.07
CA LYS A 7 -5.09 -43.24 -3.19
C LYS A 7 -5.70 -41.84 -3.23
N LEU A 8 -4.89 -40.78 -3.37
CA LEU A 8 -5.36 -39.38 -3.29
C LEU A 8 -5.40 -38.64 -4.63
N SER A 9 -5.55 -39.32 -5.76
CA SER A 9 -5.89 -38.67 -7.03
C SER A 9 -7.42 -38.67 -7.23
N PRO A 10 -8.09 -37.49 -7.25
CA PRO A 10 -9.50 -37.42 -7.61
C PRO A 10 -9.66 -37.74 -9.11
N PRO A 11 -10.75 -38.42 -9.51
CA PRO A 11 -11.02 -38.66 -10.92
C PRO A 11 -11.26 -37.32 -11.63
N LEU A 12 -10.64 -37.13 -12.80
CA LEU A 12 -10.94 -36.01 -13.70
C LEU A 12 -12.42 -36.06 -14.12
N GLY A 13 -13.24 -35.36 -13.34
CA GLY A 13 -14.67 -35.21 -13.53
C GLY A 13 -14.96 -34.37 -14.76
N LYS A 14 -15.81 -34.92 -15.63
CA LYS A 14 -16.39 -34.32 -16.83
C LYS A 14 -16.80 -32.85 -16.60
N LYS A 15 -16.43 -31.96 -17.53
CA LYS A 15 -16.88 -30.56 -17.61
C LYS A 15 -18.42 -30.50 -17.59
N ARG A 16 -19.01 -30.28 -16.41
CA ARG A 16 -20.40 -29.83 -16.31
C ARG A 16 -20.45 -28.40 -16.84
N ARG A 17 -21.20 -28.17 -17.91
CA ARG A 17 -21.71 -26.84 -18.25
C ARG A 17 -22.60 -26.42 -17.08
N ILE A 18 -22.11 -25.47 -16.29
CA ILE A 18 -22.92 -24.80 -15.29
C ILE A 18 -23.72 -23.77 -16.09
N ASP A 19 -24.97 -24.10 -16.37
CA ASP A 19 -25.95 -23.08 -16.74
C ASP A 19 -26.14 -22.21 -15.51
N SER A 20 -25.45 -21.08 -15.50
CA SER A 20 -25.49 -20.06 -14.46
C SER A 20 -26.91 -19.50 -14.39
N LYS A 21 -27.80 -20.17 -13.66
CA LYS A 21 -28.99 -19.51 -13.12
C LYS A 21 -28.48 -18.27 -12.39
N LYS A 22 -28.96 -17.11 -12.84
CA LYS A 22 -28.76 -15.78 -12.25
C LYS A 22 -29.24 -15.85 -10.79
N GLY A 23 -28.41 -16.39 -9.92
CA GLY A 23 -28.63 -16.34 -8.48
C GLY A 23 -28.56 -14.88 -8.09
N ASP A 24 -29.54 -14.43 -7.33
CA ASP A 24 -29.49 -13.15 -6.62
C ASP A 24 -28.26 -13.18 -5.70
N TYR A 25 -27.12 -12.74 -6.24
CA TYR A 25 -25.96 -12.41 -5.44
C TYR A 25 -26.41 -11.26 -4.56
N VAL A 26 -26.75 -11.58 -3.31
CA VAL A 26 -26.89 -10.59 -2.25
C VAL A 26 -25.57 -9.83 -2.25
N SER A 27 -25.59 -8.64 -2.84
CA SER A 27 -24.45 -7.75 -2.91
C SER A 27 -24.14 -7.37 -1.47
N TYR A 28 -23.18 -8.08 -0.85
CA TYR A 28 -22.61 -7.69 0.43
C TYR A 28 -21.89 -6.36 0.19
N LYS A 29 -22.64 -5.26 0.24
CA LYS A 29 -22.10 -3.91 0.20
C LYS A 29 -21.08 -3.84 1.33
N PHE A 30 -19.83 -3.60 0.97
CA PHE A 30 -18.74 -3.45 1.92
C PHE A 30 -19.16 -2.42 2.98
N PRO A 31 -19.39 -2.83 4.26
CA PRO A 31 -20.09 -1.99 5.23
C PRO A 31 -19.40 -0.64 5.44
N PHE A 32 -18.07 -0.61 5.32
CA PHE A 32 -17.26 0.59 5.43
C PHE A 32 -17.59 1.66 4.39
N LEU A 33 -18.00 1.28 3.16
CA LEU A 33 -18.36 2.26 2.13
C LEU A 33 -19.68 2.97 2.42
N ALA A 34 -20.56 2.36 3.21
CA ALA A 34 -21.83 2.94 3.61
C ALA A 34 -21.69 3.96 4.76
N LEU A 35 -20.51 4.05 5.40
CA LEU A 35 -20.28 4.99 6.48
C LEU A 35 -20.25 6.45 5.97
N PRO A 36 -20.61 7.43 6.80
CA PRO A 36 -20.33 8.84 6.54
C PRO A 36 -18.84 9.12 6.29
N ASN A 37 -18.53 10.17 5.52
CA ASN A 37 -17.16 10.50 5.14
C ASN A 37 -16.30 10.88 6.36
N GLU A 38 -16.93 11.44 7.39
CA GLU A 38 -16.31 11.82 8.66
C GLU A 38 -15.78 10.59 9.38
N LEU A 39 -16.57 9.50 9.44
CA LEU A 39 -16.14 8.25 10.07
C LEU A 39 -15.04 7.56 9.26
N LYS A 40 -15.12 7.61 7.93
CA LYS A 40 -14.05 7.09 7.06
C LYS A 40 -12.75 7.87 7.29
N SER A 41 -12.82 9.20 7.30
CA SER A 41 -11.66 10.07 7.58
C SER A 41 -11.08 9.79 8.97
N HIS A 42 -11.93 9.62 9.97
CA HIS A 42 -11.51 9.24 11.32
C HIS A 42 -10.80 7.88 11.34
N VAL A 43 -11.30 6.86 10.64
CA VAL A 43 -10.61 5.57 10.49
C VAL A 43 -9.24 5.74 9.81
N PHE A 44 -9.18 6.55 8.75
CA PHE A 44 -7.91 6.85 8.08
C PHE A 44 -6.92 7.55 9.01
N SER A 45 -7.40 8.35 9.96
CA SER A 45 -6.54 9.05 10.94
C SER A 45 -5.69 8.07 11.79
N PHE A 46 -6.17 6.85 12.00
CA PHE A 46 -5.43 5.81 12.74
C PHE A 46 -4.48 4.98 11.87
N LEU A 47 -4.57 5.09 10.54
CA LEU A 47 -3.75 4.29 9.65
C LEU A 47 -2.34 4.89 9.52
N PRO A 48 -1.28 4.04 9.52
CA PRO A 48 0.05 4.47 9.15
C PRO A 48 0.08 4.91 7.67
N ILE A 49 1.10 5.70 7.29
CA ILE A 49 1.16 6.32 5.96
C ILE A 49 1.08 5.28 4.85
N LYS A 50 1.80 4.16 5.00
CA LYS A 50 1.80 3.05 4.06
C LYS A 50 0.40 2.51 3.81
N ASP A 51 -0.39 2.35 4.87
CA ASP A 51 -1.73 1.79 4.77
C ASP A 51 -2.72 2.81 4.22
N ARG A 52 -2.57 4.11 4.54
CA ARG A 52 -3.35 5.18 3.90
C ARG A 52 -3.14 5.21 2.40
N LEU A 53 -1.88 5.15 1.96
CA LEU A 53 -1.50 5.15 0.56
C LEU A 53 -2.09 3.94 -0.19
N ARG A 54 -2.27 2.80 0.50
CA ARG A 54 -2.88 1.56 -0.03
C ARG A 54 -4.41 1.53 0.06
N ALA A 55 -5.01 2.20 1.04
CA ALA A 55 -6.45 2.21 1.30
C ALA A 55 -7.27 2.95 0.21
N ARG A 56 -6.60 3.57 -0.76
CA ARG A 56 -7.18 4.29 -1.91
C ARG A 56 -7.75 3.34 -2.98
N VAL A 57 -8.56 2.37 -2.58
CA VAL A 57 -9.11 1.32 -3.46
C VAL A 57 -10.27 1.80 -4.34
N ASN A 58 -10.85 2.97 -4.07
CA ASN A 58 -11.90 3.57 -4.90
C ASN A 58 -11.83 5.10 -4.91
N LYS A 59 -12.54 5.73 -5.86
CA LYS A 59 -12.53 7.20 -6.07
C LYS A 59 -12.96 8.00 -4.83
N MET A 60 -13.91 7.50 -4.06
CA MET A 60 -14.40 8.18 -2.85
C MET A 60 -13.35 8.15 -1.74
N LEU A 61 -12.77 6.99 -1.45
CA LEU A 61 -11.70 6.85 -0.45
C LEU A 61 -10.44 7.59 -0.89
N TYR A 62 -10.18 7.66 -2.20
CA TYR A 62 -9.13 8.50 -2.76
C TYR A 62 -9.35 9.97 -2.45
N ALA A 63 -10.57 10.49 -2.65
CA ALA A 63 -10.90 11.89 -2.35
C ALA A 63 -10.80 12.21 -0.85
N ILE A 64 -11.31 11.33 0.02
CA ILE A 64 -11.22 11.51 1.47
C ILE A 64 -9.74 11.56 1.91
N GLU A 65 -8.91 10.68 1.38
CA GLU A 65 -7.50 10.66 1.71
C GLU A 65 -6.75 11.86 1.12
N SER A 66 -7.10 12.31 -0.10
CA SER A 66 -6.45 13.47 -0.72
C SER A 66 -6.67 14.76 0.06
N ASP A 67 -7.82 14.90 0.70
CA ASP A 67 -8.18 16.08 1.49
C ASP A 67 -7.61 16.04 2.92
N SER A 68 -7.11 14.87 3.35
CA SER A 68 -6.56 14.68 4.69
C SER A 68 -5.12 15.17 4.79
N LYS A 69 -4.86 16.09 5.74
CA LYS A 69 -3.51 16.45 6.17
C LYS A 69 -3.10 15.65 7.40
N TYR A 70 -1.84 15.25 7.49
CA TYR A 70 -1.36 14.47 8.63
C TYR A 70 0.11 14.73 8.95
N PHE A 71 0.45 14.61 10.22
CA PHE A 71 1.82 14.76 10.69
C PHE A 71 2.53 13.41 10.79
N VAL A 72 3.76 13.34 10.32
CA VAL A 72 4.65 12.19 10.39
C VAL A 72 5.95 12.62 11.05
N LYS A 73 6.15 12.21 12.31
CA LYS A 73 7.36 12.57 13.07
C LYS A 73 8.65 12.21 12.34
N LYS A 74 8.71 11.02 11.73
CA LYS A 74 9.86 10.56 10.94
C LYS A 74 9.43 9.63 9.82
N LEU A 75 9.77 9.98 8.59
CA LEU A 75 9.50 9.18 7.39
C LEU A 75 10.83 8.68 6.80
N LEU A 76 10.93 7.38 6.63
CA LEU A 76 12.05 6.73 5.96
C LEU A 76 11.57 6.20 4.60
N ILE A 77 12.22 6.60 3.51
CA ILE A 77 12.00 6.02 2.19
C ILE A 77 13.28 5.34 1.77
N ARG A 78 13.22 4.03 1.56
CA ARG A 78 14.39 3.22 1.22
C ARG A 78 14.10 2.37 0.02
N GLU A 79 15.03 2.40 -0.92
CA GLU A 79 15.12 1.45 -2.01
C GLU A 79 16.04 0.30 -1.60
N MET A 80 15.64 -0.92 -1.95
CA MET A 80 16.35 -2.16 -1.63
C MET A 80 16.27 -3.10 -2.83
N SER A 81 17.31 -3.89 -3.07
CA SER A 81 17.19 -5.09 -3.90
C SER A 81 16.53 -6.20 -3.09
N ILE A 82 15.76 -7.06 -3.76
CA ILE A 82 15.23 -8.31 -3.18
C ILE A 82 16.37 -9.21 -2.68
N ALA A 83 17.57 -9.11 -3.27
CA ALA A 83 18.73 -9.90 -2.85
C ALA A 83 19.29 -9.47 -1.49
N ASP A 84 19.15 -8.19 -1.14
CA ASP A 84 19.78 -7.57 0.05
C ASP A 84 18.78 -7.40 1.21
N CYS A 85 17.88 -8.37 1.40
CA CYS A 85 16.84 -8.31 2.43
C CYS A 85 17.38 -8.52 3.86
N ASP A 86 18.28 -7.64 4.33
CA ASP A 86 18.62 -7.50 5.74
C ASP A 86 17.53 -6.67 6.45
N PHE A 87 16.36 -7.28 6.56
CA PHE A 87 15.21 -6.67 7.18
C PHE A 87 15.30 -6.83 8.70
N ASN A 88 15.57 -5.72 9.42
CA ASN A 88 15.42 -5.72 10.88
C ASN A 88 13.94 -5.46 11.25
N PRO A 89 13.22 -6.44 11.83
CA PRO A 89 11.81 -6.27 12.17
C PRO A 89 11.58 -5.16 13.20
N ALA A 90 12.59 -4.82 14.01
CA ALA A 90 12.49 -3.78 15.03
C ALA A 90 12.32 -2.37 14.43
N ASP A 91 12.75 -2.15 13.18
CA ASP A 91 12.64 -0.84 12.53
C ASP A 91 11.20 -0.52 12.10
N ILE A 92 10.36 -1.53 11.86
CA ILE A 92 8.96 -1.39 11.45
C ILE A 92 8.14 -0.65 12.51
N PHE A 93 8.41 -0.94 13.79
CA PHE A 93 7.57 -0.47 14.90
C PHE A 93 7.93 0.94 15.36
N LYS A 94 9.12 1.45 15.01
CA LYS A 94 9.61 2.76 15.47
C LYS A 94 9.42 3.88 14.45
N HIS A 95 9.39 3.55 13.17
CA HIS A 95 9.41 4.53 12.09
C HIS A 95 8.36 4.20 11.02
N GLN A 96 7.84 5.23 10.36
CA GLN A 96 7.04 5.05 9.16
C GLN A 96 8.03 4.80 8.01
N ILE A 97 8.06 3.57 7.48
CA ILE A 97 9.00 3.18 6.42
C ILE A 97 8.24 2.83 5.15
N ILE A 98 8.69 3.41 4.03
CA ILE A 98 8.27 3.06 2.68
C ILE A 98 9.43 2.34 2.00
N TRP A 99 9.19 1.08 1.66
CA TRP A 99 10.13 0.24 0.92
C TRP A 99 9.81 0.29 -0.57
N LEU A 100 10.82 0.69 -1.34
CA LEU A 100 10.86 0.56 -2.79
C LEU A 100 11.80 -0.60 -3.13
N PHE A 101 11.54 -1.23 -4.26
CA PHE A 101 12.29 -2.41 -4.71
C PHE A 101 12.87 -2.09 -6.08
N GLU A 102 14.18 -2.20 -6.24
CA GLU A 102 14.87 -1.84 -7.49
C GLU A 102 14.30 -2.58 -8.70
N GLU A 103 13.80 -3.81 -8.49
CA GLU A 103 13.22 -4.67 -9.53
C GLU A 103 11.79 -4.26 -9.93
N LYS A 104 11.22 -3.24 -9.28
CA LYS A 104 9.87 -2.75 -9.53
C LYS A 104 9.89 -1.31 -10.04
N SER A 105 9.00 -1.03 -10.97
CA SER A 105 8.75 0.34 -11.42
C SER A 105 7.73 1.02 -10.51
N TYR A 106 8.07 2.23 -10.06
CA TYR A 106 7.18 3.07 -9.28
C TYR A 106 6.85 4.35 -10.04
N SER A 107 5.64 4.87 -9.83
CA SER A 107 5.30 6.23 -10.25
C SER A 107 5.78 7.22 -9.20
N SER A 108 6.26 8.37 -9.64
CA SER A 108 6.58 9.51 -8.77
C SER A 108 5.34 10.12 -8.11
N ASP A 109 4.12 9.74 -8.53
CA ASP A 109 2.86 10.15 -7.90
C ASP A 109 2.77 9.75 -6.42
N LEU A 110 3.48 8.70 -6.01
CA LEU A 110 3.59 8.34 -4.59
C LEU A 110 4.17 9.51 -3.78
N PHE A 111 5.26 10.09 -4.27
CA PHE A 111 6.00 11.16 -3.61
C PHE A 111 5.22 12.47 -3.63
N LYS A 112 4.63 12.82 -4.79
CA LYS A 112 3.75 14.00 -4.90
C LYS A 112 2.64 13.99 -3.86
N LYS A 113 2.04 12.82 -3.62
CA LYS A 113 0.95 12.69 -2.66
C LYS A 113 1.45 12.82 -1.22
N ILE A 114 2.61 12.25 -0.91
CA ILE A 114 3.20 12.40 0.42
C ILE A 114 3.54 13.88 0.66
N SER A 115 4.21 14.55 -0.29
CA SER A 115 4.58 15.95 -0.13
C SER A 115 3.36 16.87 0.01
N GLN A 116 2.27 16.57 -0.69
CA GLN A 116 1.02 17.33 -0.58
C GLN A 116 0.30 17.11 0.76
N ASN A 117 0.30 15.89 1.31
CA ASN A 117 -0.61 15.54 2.41
C ASN A 117 0.07 15.36 3.76
N ALA A 118 1.39 15.15 3.78
CA ALA A 118 2.16 14.93 4.99
C ALA A 118 2.94 16.19 5.39
N PHE A 119 2.84 16.56 6.67
CA PHE A 119 3.82 17.38 7.37
C PHE A 119 4.83 16.44 8.02
N ILE A 120 6.11 16.62 7.76
CA ILE A 120 7.14 15.64 8.15
C ILE A 120 8.15 16.27 9.09
N GLY A 121 8.29 15.75 10.30
CA GLY A 121 9.31 16.24 11.23
C GLY A 121 10.75 15.88 10.79
N SER A 122 10.95 14.70 10.21
CA SER A 122 12.25 14.27 9.70
C SER A 122 12.09 13.32 8.52
N LEU A 123 12.79 13.61 7.41
CA LEU A 123 12.75 12.85 6.17
C LEU A 123 14.16 12.28 5.87
N ASP A 124 14.27 10.96 5.72
CA ASP A 124 15.48 10.27 5.26
C ASP A 124 15.12 9.43 4.03
N ILE A 125 15.71 9.79 2.89
CA ILE A 125 15.48 9.16 1.59
C ILE A 125 16.78 8.52 1.13
N ARG A 126 16.76 7.22 0.90
CA ARG A 126 17.88 6.44 0.35
C ARG A 126 17.40 5.71 -0.89
N LEU A 127 17.76 6.24 -2.04
CA LEU A 127 17.45 5.67 -3.34
C LEU A 127 18.77 5.27 -4.01
N SER A 128 18.75 4.13 -4.70
CA SER A 128 19.89 3.54 -5.38
C SER A 128 19.57 3.41 -6.85
N GLY A 129 20.05 4.36 -7.64
CA GLY A 129 19.90 4.31 -9.09
C GLY A 129 19.97 5.66 -9.77
N SER A 130 19.87 5.63 -11.10
CA SER A 130 20.01 6.79 -11.98
C SER A 130 18.88 6.91 -13.00
N SER A 131 17.81 6.13 -12.82
CA SER A 131 16.67 6.14 -13.74
C SER A 131 15.93 7.48 -13.72
N GLN A 132 15.08 7.71 -14.72
CA GLN A 132 14.26 8.93 -14.79
C GLN A 132 13.41 9.13 -13.52
N PHE A 133 12.90 8.04 -12.95
CA PHE A 133 12.18 8.05 -11.68
C PHE A 133 13.01 8.66 -10.53
N HIS A 134 14.30 8.31 -10.43
CA HIS A 134 15.18 8.83 -9.37
C HIS A 134 15.34 10.35 -9.50
N LYS A 135 15.56 10.84 -10.72
CA LYS A 135 15.70 12.27 -11.00
C LYS A 135 14.43 13.03 -10.64
N GLU A 136 13.28 12.48 -11.02
CA GLU A 136 11.97 13.02 -10.66
C GLU A 136 11.78 13.10 -9.15
N VAL A 137 12.03 12.01 -8.43
CA VAL A 137 11.91 11.99 -6.97
C VAL A 137 12.85 12.99 -6.31
N CYS A 138 14.13 13.04 -6.72
CA CYS A 138 15.09 14.01 -6.20
C CYS A 138 14.62 15.46 -6.40
N SER A 139 14.02 15.77 -7.56
CA SER A 139 13.48 17.11 -7.83
C SER A 139 12.27 17.47 -6.97
N MET A 140 11.53 16.48 -6.46
CA MET A 140 10.37 16.66 -5.57
C MET A 140 10.75 16.77 -4.09
N ILE A 141 11.99 16.44 -3.70
CA ILE A 141 12.42 16.49 -2.29
C ILE A 141 12.18 17.89 -1.68
N LYS A 142 12.37 18.94 -2.49
CA LYS A 142 12.14 20.33 -2.09
C LYS A 142 10.67 20.67 -1.81
N ASP A 143 9.73 19.85 -2.29
CA ASP A 143 8.30 20.10 -2.16
C ASP A 143 7.72 19.51 -0.86
N PHE A 144 8.54 18.80 -0.07
CA PHE A 144 8.11 18.25 1.21
C PHE A 144 8.03 19.34 2.28
N ASN A 145 6.89 19.38 2.98
CA ASN A 145 6.69 20.27 4.11
C ASN A 145 7.40 19.70 5.35
N LEU A 146 8.63 20.15 5.59
CA LEU A 146 9.43 19.79 6.76
C LEU A 146 9.14 20.75 7.92
N GLU A 147 9.10 20.22 9.14
CA GLU A 147 9.09 21.03 10.36
C GLU A 147 10.51 21.63 10.54
N GLU A 148 10.61 22.95 10.69
CA GLU A 148 11.89 23.67 10.92
C GLU A 148 12.46 23.43 12.32
#